data_AF-A0A1Q3HQ91-F1
#
_entry.id   AF-A0A1Q3HQ91-F1
#
_cell.length_a   1.000
_cell.length_b   1.000
_cell.length_c   1.000
_cell.angle_alpha   90.00
_cell.angle_beta   90.00
_cell.angle_gamma   90.00
#
_symmetry.space_group_name_H-M   'P 1'
#
loop_
_entity.id
_entity.type
_entity.pdbx_description
1 polymer ?
#
loop_
_entity_poly.entity_id
_entity_poly.type
_entity_poly.pdbx_seq_one_letter_code
_entity_poly.pdbx_strand_id
1 'polypeptide(L)'
;MHLRPQVKSPRRRRGQALVLAALSFLVLALMVALSFNLSHALREKVSLQQHSDSMAYSMAVMEARALNYYAVSNRSIAATYVAMNSMHAYMAAASVTGEMMRKSQTNYYIIMAMEFAQCGCWSCFKHCIHGLQALKIAGKYGKAGKNYDNKVKDLDKNFTDTMKGLDRMVDFIHASQAMVHTRTMQALRDGKSYGLNKLTEYNAPGASTLNASVGGMNVNEFNCSVDGMAGCTGSVGNSDAKARAKVMTEVAMASRSDWPANRGLMMDYPAHLHPSFLEELGNDIPGEGINSPLPFTHKGTAKTGTGSGSEGKSISASEQGLMFNQWKDGIGIPLRYSATVTSEGNNGSHSPGGAHTGQHPFEGVNAKALTSCTAGGNCFMKFRANDDADRDFGQPRTYSYVTKQFRVGNKPKAPWELNSSGTVKFSNGDTNATLKLAADEGAGLSKAIVYYHRLGAGGWREPPNLFAPYWRAKLHPFTQRQASELLSAAGNSDAAQLVTSAPGLSL
;
A
#
# COMPACT_ATOMS: atom_id res chain seq x y z
N MET A 1 62.27 -63.10 -89.14
CA MET A 1 62.32 -61.64 -88.89
C MET A 1 61.22 -61.30 -87.88
N HIS A 2 61.61 -60.82 -86.69
CA HIS A 2 60.76 -60.58 -85.53
C HIS A 2 59.90 -59.32 -85.66
N LEU A 3 58.63 -59.37 -85.25
CA LEU A 3 57.85 -58.19 -84.85
C LEU A 3 57.10 -58.50 -83.55
N ARG A 4 57.63 -57.98 -82.44
CA ARG A 4 56.92 -57.90 -81.14
C ARG A 4 56.11 -56.60 -81.12
N PRO A 5 54.86 -56.59 -80.63
CA PRO A 5 54.13 -55.35 -80.43
C PRO A 5 54.63 -54.64 -79.16
N GLN A 6 54.94 -53.35 -79.26
CA GLN A 6 55.21 -52.50 -78.10
C GLN A 6 53.91 -52.19 -77.36
N VAL A 7 53.80 -52.67 -76.12
CA VAL A 7 52.78 -52.22 -75.18
C VAL A 7 53.23 -50.87 -74.60
N LYS A 8 52.50 -49.79 -74.90
CA LYS A 8 52.69 -48.48 -74.26
C LYS A 8 52.22 -48.55 -72.80
N SER A 9 53.09 -48.22 -71.85
CA SER A 9 52.72 -48.13 -70.44
C SER A 9 51.80 -46.92 -70.19
N PRO A 10 50.76 -47.05 -69.35
CA PRO A 10 49.93 -45.92 -68.99
C PRO A 10 50.74 -44.99 -68.07
N ARG A 11 50.88 -43.72 -68.46
CA ARG A 11 51.40 -42.65 -67.60
C ARG A 11 50.60 -42.65 -66.29
N ARG A 12 51.26 -43.00 -65.18
CA ARG A 12 50.73 -42.81 -63.81
C ARG A 12 50.32 -41.35 -63.64
N ARG A 13 49.02 -41.05 -63.72
CA ARG A 13 48.46 -39.80 -63.20
C ARG A 13 48.66 -39.82 -61.69
N ARG A 14 49.51 -38.93 -61.20
CA ARG A 14 49.89 -38.78 -59.78
C ARG A 14 48.63 -38.48 -58.95
N GLY A 15 48.52 -39.10 -57.77
CA GLY A 15 47.39 -39.03 -56.83
C GLY A 15 47.11 -37.66 -56.18
N GLN A 16 47.45 -36.54 -56.84
CA GLN A 16 47.20 -35.19 -56.35
C GLN A 16 45.70 -34.84 -56.28
N ALA A 17 44.87 -35.41 -57.18
CA ALA A 17 43.43 -35.16 -57.18
C ALA A 17 42.74 -35.71 -55.92
N LEU A 18 43.20 -36.85 -55.37
CA LEU A 18 42.63 -37.46 -54.17
C LEU A 18 42.99 -36.66 -52.92
N VAL A 19 44.21 -36.12 -52.85
CA VAL A 19 44.64 -35.24 -51.76
C VAL A 19 43.86 -33.92 -51.78
N LEU A 20 43.69 -33.32 -52.96
CA LEU A 20 42.89 -32.10 -53.10
C LEU A 20 41.41 -32.34 -52.78
N ALA A 21 40.83 -33.47 -53.21
CA ALA A 21 39.47 -33.86 -52.86
C ALA A 21 39.31 -34.05 -51.34
N ALA A 22 40.21 -34.81 -50.70
CA ALA A 22 40.19 -35.03 -49.25
C ALA A 22 40.33 -33.71 -48.46
N LEU A 23 41.22 -32.82 -48.89
CA LEU A 23 41.36 -31.48 -48.29
C LEU A 23 40.11 -30.63 -48.49
N SER A 24 39.48 -30.66 -49.67
CA SER A 24 38.24 -29.91 -49.92
C SER A 24 37.08 -30.42 -49.08
N PHE A 25 36.94 -31.74 -48.93
CA PHE A 25 35.94 -32.35 -48.04
C PHE A 25 36.19 -32.02 -46.56
N LEU A 26 37.46 -32.02 -46.13
CA LEU A 26 37.84 -31.64 -44.78
C LEU A 26 37.46 -30.18 -44.49
N VAL A 27 37.77 -29.26 -45.41
CA VAL A 27 37.41 -27.85 -45.29
C VAL A 27 35.89 -27.68 -45.25
N LEU A 28 35.14 -28.37 -46.11
CA LEU A 28 33.68 -28.31 -46.12
C LEU A 28 33.08 -28.84 -44.81
N ALA A 29 33.59 -29.96 -44.29
CA ALA A 29 33.17 -30.50 -43.00
C ALA A 29 33.45 -29.53 -41.83
N LEU A 30 34.61 -28.87 -41.82
CA LEU A 30 34.95 -27.85 -40.84
C LEU A 30 34.01 -26.64 -40.94
N MET A 31 33.71 -26.17 -42.16
CA MET A 31 32.79 -25.04 -42.37
C MET A 31 31.38 -25.34 -41.87
N VAL A 32 30.88 -26.56 -42.08
CA VAL A 32 29.56 -26.99 -41.56
C VAL A 32 29.58 -27.07 -40.04
N ALA A 33 30.61 -27.67 -39.44
CA ALA A 33 30.73 -27.75 -37.98
C ALA A 33 30.82 -26.35 -37.33
N LEU A 34 31.57 -25.43 -37.93
CA LEU A 34 31.64 -24.03 -37.50
C LEU A 34 30.30 -23.31 -37.60
N SER A 35 29.60 -23.49 -38.73
CA SER A 35 28.27 -22.89 -38.94
C SER A 35 27.25 -23.39 -37.92
N PHE A 36 27.30 -24.68 -37.56
CA PHE A 36 26.43 -25.25 -36.55
C PHE A 36 26.78 -24.77 -35.13
N ASN A 37 28.08 -24.71 -34.78
CA ASN A 37 28.53 -24.12 -33.51
C ASN A 37 28.04 -22.68 -33.35
N LEU A 38 28.21 -21.85 -34.39
CA LEU A 38 27.76 -20.47 -34.38
C LEU A 38 26.23 -20.39 -34.26
N SER A 39 25.49 -21.21 -35.01
CA SER A 39 24.02 -21.24 -34.96
C SER A 39 23.51 -21.64 -33.58
N HIS A 40 24.14 -22.64 -32.95
CA HIS A 40 23.82 -23.06 -31.59
C HIS A 40 24.11 -21.94 -30.59
N ALA A 41 25.30 -21.33 -30.64
CA ALA A 41 25.66 -20.22 -29.75
C ALA A 41 24.75 -19.00 -29.92
N LEU A 42 24.34 -18.67 -31.15
CA LEU A 42 23.38 -17.59 -31.42
C LEU A 42 21.99 -17.92 -30.85
N ARG A 43 21.52 -19.16 -31.02
CA ARG A 43 20.24 -19.60 -30.44
C ARG A 43 20.25 -19.50 -28.92
N GLU A 44 21.33 -19.98 -28.29
CA GLU A 44 21.51 -19.91 -26.84
C GLU A 44 21.60 -18.46 -26.33
N LYS A 45 22.27 -17.58 -27.09
CA LYS A 45 22.31 -16.14 -26.80
C LYS A 45 20.94 -15.49 -26.86
N VAL A 46 20.15 -15.75 -27.90
CA VAL A 46 18.79 -15.20 -28.05
C VAL A 46 17.88 -15.73 -26.95
N SER A 47 17.94 -17.04 -26.65
CA SER A 47 17.19 -17.67 -25.56
C SER A 47 17.55 -17.05 -24.20
N LEU A 48 18.84 -16.81 -23.92
CA LEU A 48 19.28 -16.17 -22.68
C LEU A 48 18.78 -14.72 -22.56
N GLN A 49 18.83 -13.94 -23.64
CA GLN A 49 18.32 -12.57 -23.63
C GLN A 49 16.80 -12.53 -23.44
N GLN A 50 16.05 -13.35 -24.17
CA GLN A 50 14.59 -13.49 -23.99
C GLN A 50 14.24 -13.94 -22.58
N HIS A 51 15.04 -14.84 -21.99
CA HIS A 51 14.89 -15.22 -20.60
C HIS A 51 15.10 -14.03 -19.66
N SER A 52 16.17 -13.26 -19.84
CA SER A 52 16.44 -12.05 -19.05
C SER A 52 15.30 -11.03 -19.14
N ASP A 53 14.76 -10.79 -20.33
CA ASP A 53 13.62 -9.89 -20.54
C ASP A 53 12.38 -10.40 -19.82
N SER A 54 12.06 -11.69 -19.98
CA SER A 54 10.94 -12.33 -19.31
C SER A 54 11.07 -12.30 -17.78
N MET A 55 12.29 -12.41 -17.26
CA MET A 55 12.60 -12.37 -15.83
C MET A 55 12.39 -10.96 -15.27
N ALA A 56 13.00 -9.94 -15.90
CA ALA A 56 12.84 -8.55 -15.49
C ALA A 56 11.37 -8.12 -15.52
N TYR A 57 10.66 -8.45 -16.60
CA TYR A 57 9.23 -8.15 -16.73
C TYR A 57 8.37 -8.87 -15.70
N SER A 58 8.60 -10.16 -15.46
CA SER A 58 7.79 -10.94 -14.49
C SER A 58 8.02 -10.48 -13.06
N MET A 59 9.25 -10.13 -12.70
CA MET A 59 9.57 -9.50 -11.42
C MET A 59 8.85 -8.14 -11.27
N ALA A 60 8.88 -7.30 -12.31
CA ALA A 60 8.15 -6.03 -12.33
C ALA A 60 6.62 -6.23 -12.23
N VAL A 61 6.05 -7.29 -12.81
CA VAL A 61 4.62 -7.62 -12.67
C VAL A 61 4.28 -7.99 -11.22
N MET A 62 5.13 -8.75 -10.54
CA MET A 62 4.95 -9.08 -9.12
C MET A 62 4.99 -7.81 -8.26
N GLU A 63 5.94 -6.93 -8.53
CA GLU A 63 6.07 -5.63 -7.87
C GLU A 63 4.85 -4.73 -8.12
N ALA A 64 4.39 -4.60 -9.36
CA ALA A 64 3.17 -3.85 -9.70
C ALA A 64 1.94 -4.38 -8.96
N ARG A 65 1.80 -5.71 -8.84
CA ARG A 65 0.71 -6.34 -8.08
C ARG A 65 0.79 -6.02 -6.58
N ALA A 66 1.99 -6.02 -6.00
CA ALA A 66 2.20 -5.63 -4.62
C ALA A 66 1.79 -4.17 -4.37
N LEU A 67 2.24 -3.24 -5.23
CA LEU A 67 1.87 -1.83 -5.12
C LEU A 67 0.36 -1.60 -5.29
N ASN A 68 -0.28 -2.30 -6.23
CA ASN A 68 -1.75 -2.26 -6.37
C ASN A 68 -2.47 -2.81 -5.15
N TYR A 69 -1.94 -3.87 -4.54
CA TYR A 69 -2.47 -4.40 -3.28
C TYR A 69 -2.39 -3.35 -2.17
N TYR A 70 -1.30 -2.59 -2.04
CA TYR A 70 -1.18 -1.49 -1.07
C TYR A 70 -2.24 -0.42 -1.30
N ALA A 71 -2.43 0.02 -2.54
CA ALA A 71 -3.42 1.03 -2.86
C ALA A 71 -4.85 0.61 -2.48
N VAL A 72 -5.25 -0.64 -2.77
CA VAL A 72 -6.59 -1.15 -2.43
C VAL A 72 -6.73 -1.36 -0.92
N SER A 73 -5.74 -1.95 -0.27
CA SER A 73 -5.77 -2.17 1.18
C SER A 73 -5.74 -0.86 1.98
N ASN A 74 -5.07 0.18 1.50
CA ASN A 74 -5.14 1.53 2.09
C ASN A 74 -6.56 2.10 2.07
N ARG A 75 -7.36 1.82 1.02
CA ARG A 75 -8.78 2.22 0.98
C ARG A 75 -9.58 1.47 2.04
N SER A 76 -9.31 0.19 2.24
CA SER A 76 -9.94 -0.60 3.30
C SER A 76 -9.59 -0.06 4.69
N ILE A 77 -8.33 0.33 4.92
CA ILE A 77 -7.90 0.98 6.17
C ILE A 77 -8.66 2.31 6.38
N ALA A 78 -8.72 3.17 5.37
CA ALA A 78 -9.46 4.43 5.44
C ALA A 78 -10.96 4.20 5.73
N ALA A 79 -11.59 3.23 5.07
CA ALA A 79 -12.97 2.86 5.31
C ALA A 79 -13.20 2.32 6.74
N THR A 80 -12.20 1.65 7.31
CA THR A 80 -12.25 1.17 8.70
C THR A 80 -12.30 2.35 9.68
N TYR A 81 -11.48 3.38 9.47
CA TYR A 81 -11.54 4.60 10.28
C TYR A 81 -12.85 5.36 10.09
N VAL A 82 -13.45 5.35 8.89
CA VAL A 82 -14.79 5.89 8.66
C VAL A 82 -15.85 5.13 9.46
N ALA A 83 -15.75 3.79 9.51
CA ALA A 83 -16.64 2.97 10.32
C ALA A 83 -16.48 3.28 11.82
N MET A 84 -15.25 3.43 12.31
CA MET A 84 -14.99 3.84 13.70
C MET A 84 -15.56 5.23 14.01
N ASN A 85 -15.42 6.22 13.11
CA ASN A 85 -16.03 7.53 13.24
C ASN A 85 -17.56 7.43 13.34
N SER A 86 -18.17 6.54 12.54
CA SER A 86 -19.61 6.29 12.56
C SER A 86 -20.08 5.67 13.88
N MET A 87 -19.32 4.70 14.42
CA MET A 87 -19.61 4.11 15.73
C MET A 87 -19.56 5.16 16.85
N HIS A 88 -18.55 6.04 16.83
CA HIS A 88 -18.44 7.12 17.79
C HIS A 88 -19.58 8.13 17.64
N ALA A 89 -20.00 8.44 16.42
CA ALA A 89 -21.16 9.29 16.16
C ALA A 89 -22.44 8.73 16.80
N TYR A 90 -22.73 7.44 16.62
CA TYR A 90 -23.88 6.79 17.25
C TYR A 90 -23.80 6.82 18.77
N MET A 91 -22.62 6.52 19.34
CA MET A 91 -22.46 6.51 20.80
C MET A 91 -22.58 7.91 21.40
N ALA A 92 -22.06 8.95 20.74
CA ALA A 92 -22.22 10.34 21.18
C ALA A 92 -23.69 10.81 21.08
N ALA A 93 -24.38 10.50 19.99
CA ALA A 93 -25.80 10.78 19.80
C ALA A 93 -26.69 10.04 20.81
N ALA A 94 -26.34 8.81 21.20
CA ALA A 94 -27.05 8.10 22.25
C ALA A 94 -26.77 8.74 23.63
N SER A 95 -25.51 9.06 23.92
CA SER A 95 -25.08 9.63 25.21
C SER A 95 -25.66 11.00 25.52
N VAL A 96 -25.97 11.81 24.49
CA VAL A 96 -26.53 13.16 24.71
C VAL A 96 -27.95 13.13 25.25
N THR A 97 -28.72 12.06 25.01
CA THR A 97 -30.12 11.94 25.48
C THR A 97 -30.26 12.06 27.00
N GLY A 98 -29.40 11.38 27.76
CA GLY A 98 -29.37 11.48 29.21
C GLY A 98 -28.97 12.88 29.71
N GLU A 99 -28.08 13.55 29.00
CA GLU A 99 -27.66 14.92 29.33
C GLU A 99 -28.77 15.94 29.07
N MET A 100 -29.52 15.81 27.97
CA MET A 100 -30.66 16.67 27.66
C MET A 100 -31.74 16.56 28.75
N MET A 101 -31.99 15.35 29.26
CA MET A 101 -32.90 15.10 30.38
C MET A 101 -32.38 15.77 31.67
N ARG A 102 -31.07 15.69 31.97
CA ARG A 102 -30.46 16.38 33.13
C ARG A 102 -30.52 17.90 33.03
N LYS A 103 -30.33 18.48 31.84
CA LYS A 103 -30.50 19.94 31.65
C LYS A 103 -31.94 20.36 31.79
N SER A 104 -32.88 19.54 31.32
CA SER A 104 -34.32 19.77 31.55
C SER A 104 -34.65 19.71 33.04
N GLN A 105 -34.14 18.71 33.77
CA GLN A 105 -34.26 18.66 35.24
C GLN A 105 -33.75 19.94 35.91
N THR A 106 -32.58 20.43 35.48
CA THR A 106 -31.98 21.66 36.02
C THR A 106 -32.87 22.89 35.74
N ASN A 107 -33.41 23.01 34.52
CA ASN A 107 -34.34 24.08 34.19
C ASN A 107 -35.63 24.00 35.02
N TYR A 108 -36.14 22.81 35.29
CA TYR A 108 -37.32 22.66 36.15
C TYR A 108 -37.05 22.98 37.62
N TYR A 109 -35.80 22.83 38.11
CA TYR A 109 -35.43 23.38 39.42
C TYR A 109 -35.44 24.91 39.43
N ILE A 110 -35.04 25.55 38.33
CA ILE A 110 -35.09 27.01 38.19
C ILE A 110 -36.54 27.49 38.12
N ILE A 111 -37.38 26.86 37.30
CA ILE A 111 -38.82 27.13 37.20
C ILE A 111 -39.50 26.96 38.57
N MET A 112 -39.16 25.87 39.29
CA MET A 112 -39.66 25.61 40.63
C MET A 112 -39.30 26.75 41.60
N ALA A 113 -38.05 27.24 41.56
CA ALA A 113 -37.63 28.37 42.40
C ALA A 113 -38.39 29.67 42.05
N MET A 114 -38.66 29.94 40.77
CA MET A 114 -39.44 31.10 40.33
C MET A 114 -40.89 31.02 40.82
N GLU A 115 -41.55 29.87 40.68
CA GLU A 115 -42.91 29.65 41.17
C GLU A 115 -42.98 29.78 42.70
N PHE A 116 -42.04 29.21 43.44
CA PHE A 116 -42.00 29.36 44.91
C PHE A 116 -41.70 30.79 45.37
N ALA A 117 -40.91 31.57 44.62
CA ALA A 117 -40.71 32.98 44.95
C ALA A 117 -42.02 33.78 44.86
N GLN A 118 -42.90 33.44 43.90
CA GLN A 118 -44.20 34.08 43.72
C GLN A 118 -45.27 33.57 44.70
N CYS A 119 -45.05 32.42 45.36
CA CYS A 119 -45.93 31.87 46.40
C CYS A 119 -46.09 32.80 47.63
N GLY A 120 -45.18 33.77 47.82
CA GLY A 120 -45.23 34.75 48.91
C GLY A 120 -46.38 35.76 48.85
N CYS A 121 -47.12 35.87 47.72
CA CYS A 121 -48.32 36.72 47.68
C CYS A 121 -49.54 36.02 48.29
N TRP A 122 -50.17 36.71 49.25
CA TRP A 122 -51.28 36.22 50.10
C TRP A 122 -52.49 35.64 49.33
N SER A 123 -52.66 35.99 48.05
CA SER A 123 -53.77 35.55 47.19
C SER A 123 -53.38 34.53 46.10
N CYS A 124 -52.11 34.07 46.05
CA CYS A 124 -51.57 33.35 44.89
C CYS A 124 -51.14 31.90 45.18
N PHE A 125 -51.93 31.17 45.98
CA PHE A 125 -51.69 29.76 46.33
C PHE A 125 -51.43 28.82 45.14
N LYS A 126 -51.84 29.19 43.92
CA LYS A 126 -51.58 28.43 42.68
C LYS A 126 -50.08 28.27 42.40
N HIS A 127 -49.26 29.28 42.66
CA HIS A 127 -47.81 29.20 42.43
C HIS A 127 -47.11 28.20 43.37
N CYS A 128 -47.60 28.03 44.59
CA CYS A 128 -47.08 27.02 45.51
C CYS A 128 -47.35 25.59 44.99
N ILE A 129 -48.53 25.37 44.39
CA ILE A 129 -48.89 24.09 43.74
C ILE A 129 -48.04 23.87 42.48
N HIS A 130 -47.86 24.90 41.67
CA HIS A 130 -47.01 24.85 40.48
C HIS A 130 -45.54 24.53 40.83
N GLY A 131 -45.00 25.12 41.90
CA GLY A 131 -43.64 24.81 42.39
C GLY A 131 -43.47 23.33 42.77
N LEU A 132 -44.44 22.74 43.48
CA LEU A 132 -44.44 21.31 43.81
C LEU A 132 -44.58 20.41 42.57
N GLN A 133 -45.39 20.82 41.60
CA GLN A 133 -45.53 20.11 40.32
C GLN A 133 -44.23 20.17 39.50
N ALA A 134 -43.58 21.34 39.43
CA ALA A 134 -42.30 21.52 38.76
C ALA A 134 -41.20 20.65 39.42
N LEU A 135 -41.19 20.53 40.75
CA LEU A 135 -40.29 19.60 41.45
C LEU A 135 -40.55 18.13 41.06
N LYS A 136 -41.82 17.72 40.94
CA LYS A 136 -42.18 16.37 40.48
C LYS A 136 -41.72 16.13 39.04
N ILE A 137 -41.87 17.11 38.16
CA ILE A 137 -41.41 17.05 36.76
C ILE A 137 -39.87 16.96 36.71
N ALA A 138 -39.15 17.77 37.50
CA ALA A 138 -37.70 17.68 37.65
C ALA A 138 -37.26 16.25 38.07
N GLY A 139 -37.97 15.65 39.02
CA GLY A 139 -37.75 14.26 39.44
C GLY A 139 -37.99 13.24 38.32
N LYS A 140 -39.02 13.42 37.49
CA LYS A 140 -39.26 12.59 36.30
C LYS A 140 -38.11 12.71 35.29
N TYR A 141 -37.67 13.93 34.97
CA TYR A 141 -36.52 14.17 34.09
C TYR A 141 -35.24 13.52 34.62
N GLY A 142 -34.96 13.65 35.92
CA GLY A 142 -33.81 13.00 36.54
C GLY A 142 -33.86 11.48 36.46
N LYS A 143 -35.04 10.87 36.63
CA LYS A 143 -35.25 9.43 36.46
C LYS A 143 -35.09 9.00 34.99
N ALA A 144 -35.70 9.74 34.07
CA ALA A 144 -35.57 9.51 32.63
C ALA A 144 -34.10 9.59 32.18
N GLY A 145 -33.37 10.62 32.62
CA GLY A 145 -31.94 10.77 32.32
C GLY A 145 -31.11 9.55 32.76
N LYS A 146 -31.34 9.03 33.97
CA LYS A 146 -30.70 7.77 34.43
C LYS A 146 -31.12 6.56 33.61
N ASN A 147 -32.38 6.47 33.20
CA ASN A 147 -32.86 5.39 32.35
C ASN A 147 -32.19 5.42 30.96
N TYR A 148 -32.06 6.59 30.35
CA TYR A 148 -31.36 6.74 29.07
C TYR A 148 -29.87 6.43 29.21
N ASP A 149 -29.20 6.91 30.25
CA ASP A 149 -27.81 6.52 30.55
C ASP A 149 -27.65 4.99 30.64
N ASN A 150 -28.58 4.30 31.32
CA ASN A 150 -28.52 2.84 31.44
C ASN A 150 -28.72 2.15 30.09
N LYS A 151 -29.67 2.61 29.27
CA LYS A 151 -29.86 2.11 27.90
C LYS A 151 -28.61 2.28 27.03
N VAL A 152 -27.87 3.38 27.22
CA VAL A 152 -26.60 3.62 26.51
C VAL A 152 -25.52 2.66 27.02
N LYS A 153 -25.41 2.46 28.35
CA LYS A 153 -24.49 1.48 28.95
C LYS A 153 -24.72 0.05 28.47
N ASP A 154 -25.96 -0.33 28.20
CA ASP A 154 -26.27 -1.65 27.64
C ASP A 154 -25.62 -1.87 26.25
N LEU A 155 -25.28 -0.79 25.55
CA LEU A 155 -24.57 -0.81 24.26
C LEU A 155 -23.04 -0.79 24.41
N ASP A 156 -22.48 -0.51 25.59
CA ASP A 156 -21.04 -0.32 25.82
C ASP A 156 -20.23 -1.54 25.35
N LYS A 157 -20.72 -2.75 25.65
CA LYS A 157 -20.05 -3.99 25.24
C LYS A 157 -19.98 -4.10 23.72
N ASN A 158 -21.11 -3.92 23.04
CA ASN A 158 -21.18 -4.04 21.58
C ASN A 158 -20.32 -2.97 20.89
N PHE A 159 -20.35 -1.74 21.40
CA PHE A 159 -19.50 -0.66 20.91
C PHE A 159 -18.02 -0.97 21.11
N THR A 160 -17.63 -1.40 22.30
CA THR A 160 -16.24 -1.75 22.63
C THR A 160 -15.73 -2.91 21.79
N ASP A 161 -16.52 -3.96 21.63
CA ASP A 161 -16.17 -5.13 20.81
C ASP A 161 -16.04 -4.76 19.34
N THR A 162 -16.94 -3.91 18.84
CA THR A 162 -16.86 -3.37 17.46
C THR A 162 -15.61 -2.53 17.26
N MET A 163 -15.29 -1.63 18.20
CA MET A 163 -14.09 -0.80 18.13
C MET A 163 -12.81 -1.64 18.13
N LYS A 164 -12.70 -2.63 19.02
CA LYS A 164 -11.57 -3.58 19.04
C LYS A 164 -11.48 -4.40 17.76
N GLY A 165 -12.62 -4.83 17.21
CA GLY A 165 -12.67 -5.57 15.95
C GLY A 165 -12.20 -4.76 14.75
N LEU A 166 -12.64 -3.49 14.66
CA LEU A 166 -12.21 -2.56 13.62
C LEU A 166 -10.72 -2.22 13.75
N ASP A 167 -10.23 -1.99 14.97
CA ASP A 167 -8.81 -1.70 15.22
C ASP A 167 -7.93 -2.87 14.80
N ARG A 168 -8.30 -4.07 15.23
CA ARG A 168 -7.64 -5.32 14.81
C ARG A 168 -7.70 -5.55 13.29
N MET A 169 -8.76 -5.10 12.62
CA MET A 169 -8.88 -5.21 11.17
C MET A 169 -7.82 -4.37 10.45
N VAL A 170 -7.53 -3.16 10.93
CA VAL A 170 -6.45 -2.31 10.39
C VAL A 170 -5.10 -3.01 10.56
N ASP A 171 -4.81 -3.54 11.75
CA ASP A 171 -3.56 -4.27 12.01
C ASP A 171 -3.41 -5.50 11.10
N PHE A 172 -4.47 -6.28 10.91
CA PHE A 172 -4.43 -7.44 10.01
C PHE A 172 -4.20 -7.05 8.55
N ILE A 173 -4.83 -5.97 8.08
CA ILE A 173 -4.62 -5.47 6.73
C ILE A 173 -3.17 -5.04 6.56
N HIS A 174 -2.61 -4.31 7.53
CA HIS A 174 -1.21 -3.88 7.47
C HIS A 174 -0.23 -5.06 7.54
N ALA A 175 -0.45 -6.03 8.43
CA ALA A 175 0.34 -7.25 8.49
C ALA A 175 0.32 -8.00 7.14
N SER A 176 -0.82 -8.00 6.45
CA SER A 176 -0.92 -8.55 5.09
C SER A 176 -0.10 -7.75 4.07
N GLN A 177 -0.12 -6.40 4.12
CA GLN A 177 0.74 -5.55 3.30
C GLN A 177 2.23 -5.89 3.51
N ALA A 178 2.66 -6.02 4.78
CA ALA A 178 4.03 -6.36 5.14
C ALA A 178 4.45 -7.75 4.63
N MET A 179 3.54 -8.73 4.67
CA MET A 179 3.78 -10.06 4.10
C MET A 179 3.93 -10.01 2.58
N VAL A 180 3.04 -9.30 1.89
CA VAL A 180 3.13 -9.11 0.43
C VAL A 180 4.45 -8.43 0.06
N HIS A 181 4.86 -7.41 0.82
CA HIS A 181 6.15 -6.73 0.64
C HIS A 181 7.33 -7.69 0.78
N THR A 182 7.37 -8.45 1.87
CA THR A 182 8.46 -9.38 2.16
C THR A 182 8.58 -10.47 1.09
N ARG A 183 7.46 -11.05 0.67
CA ARG A 183 7.45 -12.07 -0.40
C ARG A 183 7.89 -11.49 -1.74
N THR A 184 7.42 -10.29 -2.08
CA THR A 184 7.82 -9.60 -3.31
C THR A 184 9.31 -9.28 -3.29
N MET A 185 9.83 -8.72 -2.20
CA MET A 185 11.28 -8.51 -2.02
C MET A 185 12.09 -9.79 -2.22
N GLN A 186 11.64 -10.92 -1.67
CA GLN A 186 12.35 -12.19 -1.86
C GLN A 186 12.37 -12.62 -3.33
N ALA A 187 11.24 -12.48 -4.04
CA ALA A 187 11.17 -12.75 -5.48
C ALA A 187 12.13 -11.86 -6.29
N LEU A 188 12.17 -10.56 -5.97
CA LEU A 188 13.04 -9.57 -6.61
C LEU A 188 14.52 -9.81 -6.31
N ARG A 189 14.84 -10.36 -5.13
CA ARG A 189 16.20 -10.65 -4.67
C ARG A 189 16.80 -11.85 -5.40
N ASP A 190 16.03 -12.93 -5.57
CA ASP A 190 16.58 -14.20 -6.04
C ASP A 190 16.18 -14.55 -7.48
N GLY A 191 15.16 -13.90 -8.04
CA GLY A 191 14.65 -14.17 -9.38
C GLY A 191 14.18 -15.61 -9.60
N LYS A 192 13.88 -16.36 -8.52
CA LYS A 192 13.49 -17.77 -8.61
C LYS A 192 12.31 -18.14 -7.72
N SER A 193 12.08 -17.39 -6.65
CA SER A 193 10.98 -17.64 -5.71
C SER A 193 9.61 -17.43 -6.35
N TYR A 194 8.59 -18.04 -5.74
CA TYR A 194 7.17 -17.92 -6.12
C TYR A 194 6.85 -18.24 -7.60
N GLY A 195 7.61 -19.19 -8.17
CA GLY A 195 7.39 -19.70 -9.52
C GLY A 195 8.24 -19.04 -10.61
N LEU A 196 9.09 -18.06 -10.28
CA LEU A 196 10.00 -17.45 -11.24
C LEU A 196 11.05 -18.46 -11.77
N ASN A 197 11.41 -19.48 -11.00
CA ASN A 197 12.32 -20.56 -11.44
C ASN A 197 11.83 -21.27 -12.71
N LYS A 198 10.50 -21.38 -12.88
CA LYS A 198 9.90 -22.00 -14.07
C LYS A 198 10.28 -21.25 -15.35
N LEU A 199 10.49 -19.94 -15.29
CA LEU A 199 10.94 -19.16 -16.45
C LEU A 199 12.32 -19.61 -16.90
N THR A 200 13.22 -19.93 -15.98
CA THR A 200 14.56 -20.44 -16.31
C THR A 200 14.48 -21.84 -16.89
N GLU A 201 13.65 -22.71 -16.30
CA GLU A 201 13.43 -24.08 -16.76
C GLU A 201 12.85 -24.15 -18.18
N TYR A 202 11.98 -23.21 -18.57
CA TYR A 202 11.38 -23.19 -19.91
C TYR A 202 12.17 -22.37 -20.93
N ASN A 203 12.64 -21.18 -20.57
CA ASN A 203 13.21 -20.24 -21.55
C ASN A 203 14.71 -20.44 -21.76
N ALA A 204 15.47 -20.78 -20.72
CA ALA A 204 16.92 -20.93 -20.80
C ALA A 204 17.46 -21.96 -19.77
N PRO A 205 17.22 -23.28 -19.99
CA PRO A 205 17.72 -24.31 -19.09
C PRO A 205 19.23 -24.21 -18.88
N GLY A 206 19.70 -24.27 -17.64
CA GLY A 206 21.13 -24.16 -17.32
C GLY A 206 21.67 -22.73 -17.25
N ALA A 207 20.83 -21.70 -17.41
CA ALA A 207 21.20 -20.33 -17.04
C ALA A 207 21.35 -20.21 -15.51
N SER A 208 22.19 -19.28 -15.08
CA SER A 208 22.32 -18.91 -13.68
C SER A 208 21.04 -18.24 -13.17
N THR A 209 20.84 -18.31 -11.85
CA THR A 209 19.83 -17.50 -11.16
C THR A 209 20.22 -16.03 -11.16
N LEU A 210 19.31 -15.14 -10.75
CA LEU A 210 19.61 -13.71 -10.69
C LEU A 210 20.88 -13.44 -9.87
N ASN A 211 21.77 -12.60 -10.42
CA ASN A 211 22.96 -12.15 -9.71
C ASN A 211 22.59 -11.47 -8.37
N ALA A 212 23.28 -11.83 -7.28
CA ALA A 212 22.92 -11.39 -5.94
C ALA A 212 23.00 -9.86 -5.74
N SER A 213 23.98 -9.17 -6.34
CA SER A 213 24.08 -7.72 -6.30
C SER A 213 22.94 -7.07 -7.08
N VAL A 214 22.55 -7.64 -8.22
CA VAL A 214 21.40 -7.17 -9.01
C VAL A 214 20.09 -7.37 -8.26
N GLY A 215 19.92 -8.51 -7.60
CA GLY A 215 18.81 -8.73 -6.67
C GLY A 215 18.79 -7.73 -5.52
N GLY A 216 19.96 -7.36 -4.99
CA GLY A 216 20.11 -6.29 -3.99
C GLY A 216 19.62 -4.93 -4.50
N MET A 217 19.96 -4.57 -5.74
CA MET A 217 19.47 -3.35 -6.40
C MET A 217 17.95 -3.36 -6.56
N ASN A 218 17.36 -4.47 -7.01
CA ASN A 218 15.90 -4.61 -7.14
C ASN A 218 15.19 -4.43 -5.79
N VAL A 219 15.73 -5.02 -4.71
CA VAL A 219 15.18 -4.85 -3.37
C VAL A 219 15.27 -3.39 -2.91
N ASN A 220 16.36 -2.69 -3.19
CA ASN A 220 16.51 -1.26 -2.88
C ASN A 220 15.46 -0.42 -3.63
N GLU A 221 15.30 -0.64 -4.93
CA GLU A 221 14.29 0.04 -5.76
C GLU A 221 12.88 -0.14 -5.21
N PHE A 222 12.50 -1.39 -4.89
CA PHE A 222 11.19 -1.68 -4.33
C PHE A 222 10.99 -1.09 -2.93
N ASN A 223 11.99 -1.14 -2.05
CA ASN A 223 11.91 -0.48 -0.74
C ASN A 223 11.79 1.04 -0.88
N CYS A 224 12.48 1.64 -1.85
CA CYS A 224 12.38 3.06 -2.14
C CYS A 224 10.99 3.48 -2.63
N SER A 225 10.19 2.57 -3.18
CA SER A 225 8.81 2.87 -3.58
C SER A 225 7.87 3.15 -2.38
N VAL A 226 8.23 2.72 -1.17
CA VAL A 226 7.41 2.86 0.05
C VAL A 226 8.02 3.90 1.00
N ASP A 227 7.24 4.91 1.36
CA ASP A 227 7.62 5.97 2.30
C ASP A 227 7.62 5.45 3.75
N GLY A 228 8.72 5.66 4.46
CA GLY A 228 8.95 5.12 5.81
C GLY A 228 9.60 3.74 5.83
N MET A 229 9.83 3.11 4.67
CA MET A 229 10.57 1.86 4.57
C MET A 229 12.07 2.10 4.81
N ALA A 230 12.70 1.18 5.55
CA ALA A 230 14.13 1.23 5.81
C ALA A 230 14.93 0.68 4.62
N GLY A 231 16.20 1.09 4.52
CA GLY A 231 17.13 0.55 3.51
C GLY A 231 16.93 1.10 2.09
N CYS A 232 16.20 2.20 1.93
CA CYS A 232 16.17 2.94 0.66
C CYS A 232 17.42 3.83 0.54
N THR A 233 18.19 3.63 -0.53
CA THR A 233 19.37 4.42 -0.89
C THR A 233 19.19 5.02 -2.29
N GLY A 234 19.67 6.26 -2.50
CA GLY A 234 19.59 6.92 -3.81
C GLY A 234 18.18 7.43 -4.18
N SER A 235 17.36 7.79 -3.20
CA SER A 235 16.06 8.45 -3.37
C SER A 235 15.88 9.56 -2.32
N VAL A 236 14.77 10.28 -2.37
CA VAL A 236 14.41 11.28 -1.36
C VAL A 236 14.21 10.63 0.02
N GLY A 237 14.49 11.40 1.09
CA GLY A 237 14.37 10.94 2.46
C GLY A 237 12.95 10.48 2.84
N ASN A 238 12.84 9.63 3.87
CA ASN A 238 11.56 9.27 4.45
C ASN A 238 10.85 10.51 5.02
N SER A 239 9.55 10.63 4.81
CA SER A 239 8.79 11.64 5.55
C SER A 239 8.80 11.31 7.04
N ASP A 240 8.42 12.24 7.90
CA ASP A 240 8.19 11.93 9.30
C ASP A 240 6.90 11.10 9.47
N ALA A 241 6.79 10.38 10.59
CA ALA A 241 5.64 9.51 10.87
C ALA A 241 4.34 10.30 11.00
N LYS A 242 4.40 11.51 11.56
CA LYS A 242 3.25 12.39 11.75
C LYS A 242 2.70 12.89 10.41
N ALA A 243 3.54 13.24 9.46
CA ALA A 243 3.15 13.59 8.09
C ALA A 243 2.45 12.42 7.39
N ARG A 244 2.93 11.19 7.57
CA ARG A 244 2.22 10.02 7.04
C ARG A 244 0.87 9.84 7.72
N ALA A 245 0.82 9.82 9.06
CA ALA A 245 -0.41 9.69 9.84
C ALA A 245 -1.48 10.69 9.38
N LYS A 246 -1.06 11.94 9.14
CA LYS A 246 -1.91 13.01 8.63
C LYS A 246 -2.58 12.67 7.31
N VAL A 247 -1.87 12.12 6.33
CA VAL A 247 -2.45 11.78 5.01
C VAL A 247 -3.62 10.81 5.16
N MET A 248 -3.45 9.73 5.92
CA MET A 248 -4.52 8.75 6.11
C MET A 248 -5.67 9.31 6.96
N THR A 249 -5.35 10.11 7.98
CA THR A 249 -6.34 10.77 8.83
C THR A 249 -7.23 11.72 8.03
N GLU A 250 -6.63 12.58 7.21
CA GLU A 250 -7.36 13.53 6.36
C GLU A 250 -8.24 12.81 5.34
N VAL A 251 -7.76 11.70 4.76
CA VAL A 251 -8.60 10.91 3.85
C VAL A 251 -9.77 10.28 4.58
N ALA A 252 -9.54 9.65 5.73
CA ALA A 252 -10.62 9.05 6.51
C ALA A 252 -11.66 10.10 6.91
N MET A 253 -11.21 11.31 7.26
CA MET A 253 -12.09 12.43 7.54
C MET A 253 -12.85 12.92 6.30
N ALA A 254 -12.22 12.98 5.13
CA ALA A 254 -12.86 13.41 3.90
C ALA A 254 -13.82 12.37 3.31
N SER A 255 -13.58 11.08 3.59
CA SER A 255 -14.35 9.96 3.04
C SER A 255 -15.55 9.55 3.90
N ARG A 256 -15.73 10.17 5.07
CA ARG A 256 -16.86 9.87 5.96
C ARG A 256 -18.17 10.37 5.37
N SER A 257 -19.26 9.68 5.66
CA SER A 257 -20.59 10.12 5.24
C SER A 257 -21.00 11.41 5.94
N ASP A 258 -22.01 12.08 5.38
CA ASP A 258 -22.48 13.38 5.87
C ASP A 258 -22.99 13.30 7.32
N TRP A 259 -23.73 12.23 7.66
CA TRP A 259 -24.29 12.07 9.00
C TRP A 259 -23.21 12.00 10.10
N PRO A 260 -22.17 11.14 10.07
CA PRO A 260 -21.07 11.22 11.04
C PRO A 260 -20.32 12.56 11.01
N ALA A 261 -20.22 13.22 9.85
CA ALA A 261 -19.51 14.49 9.73
C ALA A 261 -20.25 15.65 10.41
N ASN A 262 -21.58 15.71 10.22
CA ASN A 262 -22.42 16.83 10.59
C ASN A 262 -23.83 16.36 11.02
N ARG A 263 -24.14 16.44 12.32
CA ARG A 263 -25.43 16.00 12.90
C ARG A 263 -26.40 17.12 13.27
N GLY A 264 -26.16 18.34 12.80
CA GLY A 264 -27.15 19.42 12.79
C GLY A 264 -27.80 19.56 11.41
N LEU A 265 -28.83 18.76 11.11
CA LEU A 265 -29.56 18.86 9.83
C LEU A 265 -30.79 19.75 9.98
N MET A 266 -31.15 20.47 8.89
CA MET A 266 -32.38 21.25 8.74
C MET A 266 -32.76 22.06 10.01
N MET A 267 -32.01 23.14 10.27
CA MET A 267 -32.11 24.06 11.42
C MET A 267 -31.30 23.69 12.68
N ASP A 268 -30.21 22.91 12.57
CA ASP A 268 -29.38 22.50 13.73
C ASP A 268 -30.25 22.03 14.90
N TYR A 269 -31.13 21.06 14.63
CA TYR A 269 -32.02 20.42 15.58
C TYR A 269 -31.78 18.90 15.60
N PRO A 270 -31.79 18.22 16.76
CA PRO A 270 -31.47 16.79 16.87
C PRO A 270 -32.61 15.87 16.39
N ALA A 271 -33.13 16.09 15.17
CA ALA A 271 -34.23 15.31 14.59
C ALA A 271 -33.87 13.82 14.33
N HIS A 272 -32.59 13.49 14.36
CA HIS A 272 -32.08 12.13 14.20
C HIS A 272 -32.22 11.28 15.48
N LEU A 273 -32.53 11.90 16.63
CA LEU A 273 -32.80 11.17 17.86
C LEU A 273 -34.14 10.44 17.77
N HIS A 274 -34.30 9.36 18.55
CA HIS A 274 -35.48 8.51 18.47
C HIS A 274 -36.77 9.32 18.74
N PRO A 275 -37.84 9.19 17.93
CA PRO A 275 -39.07 9.97 18.11
C PRO A 275 -39.67 9.87 19.51
N SER A 276 -39.71 8.66 20.10
CA SER A 276 -40.20 8.48 21.47
C SER A 276 -39.38 9.21 22.53
N PHE A 277 -38.07 9.42 22.30
CA PHE A 277 -37.28 10.24 23.21
C PHE A 277 -37.66 11.72 23.10
N LEU A 278 -37.87 12.22 21.87
CA LEU A 278 -38.27 13.61 21.64
C LEU A 278 -39.68 13.88 22.20
N GLU A 279 -40.58 12.91 22.07
CA GLU A 279 -41.93 12.94 22.65
C GLU A 279 -41.88 12.91 24.19
N GLU A 280 -41.06 12.02 24.77
CA GLU A 280 -40.88 11.96 26.23
C GLU A 280 -40.27 13.26 26.79
N LEU A 281 -39.25 13.80 26.10
CA LEU A 281 -38.56 15.04 26.44
C LEU A 281 -39.51 16.25 26.40
N GLY A 282 -40.30 16.35 25.33
CA GLY A 282 -41.08 17.54 25.00
C GLY A 282 -42.50 17.55 25.53
N ASN A 283 -43.14 16.39 25.64
CA ASN A 283 -44.57 16.26 25.91
C ASN A 283 -44.88 15.36 27.11
N ASP A 284 -44.38 14.13 27.19
CA ASP A 284 -44.87 13.17 28.21
C ASP A 284 -44.43 13.52 29.63
N ILE A 285 -43.17 13.94 29.81
CA ILE A 285 -42.66 14.34 31.10
C ILE A 285 -43.30 15.67 31.57
N PRO A 286 -43.25 16.76 30.78
CA PRO A 286 -43.72 18.07 31.22
C PRO A 286 -45.25 18.22 31.13
N GLY A 287 -45.92 17.46 30.27
CA GLY A 287 -47.37 17.49 30.02
C GLY A 287 -47.86 18.70 29.23
N GLU A 288 -47.17 19.84 29.34
CA GLU A 288 -47.50 21.12 28.71
C GLU A 288 -46.26 22.04 28.65
N GLY A 289 -46.40 23.19 27.99
CA GLY A 289 -45.32 24.16 27.84
C GLY A 289 -44.37 23.82 26.68
N ILE A 290 -43.25 24.54 26.61
CA ILE A 290 -42.26 24.38 25.54
C ILE A 290 -41.02 23.73 26.13
N ASN A 291 -40.74 22.49 25.77
CA ASN A 291 -39.61 21.73 26.27
C ASN A 291 -38.86 21.12 25.09
N SER A 292 -37.82 21.81 24.63
CA SER A 292 -37.16 21.41 23.40
C SER A 292 -35.71 21.90 23.34
N PRO A 293 -34.84 21.18 22.63
CA PRO A 293 -33.58 21.75 22.17
C PRO A 293 -33.84 23.02 21.36
N LEU A 294 -33.08 24.07 21.63
CA LEU A 294 -33.22 25.30 20.87
C LEU A 294 -32.82 25.06 19.41
N PRO A 295 -33.69 25.38 18.44
CA PRO A 295 -33.32 25.40 17.03
C PRO A 295 -32.08 26.27 16.80
N PHE A 296 -31.29 25.95 15.79
CA PHE A 296 -30.06 26.66 15.40
C PHE A 296 -28.89 26.49 16.38
N THR A 297 -29.00 25.56 17.34
CA THR A 297 -27.96 25.37 18.38
C THR A 297 -27.34 23.99 18.40
N HIS A 298 -28.02 22.96 17.90
CA HIS A 298 -27.54 21.59 17.99
C HIS A 298 -26.52 21.25 16.91
N LYS A 299 -25.32 20.84 17.34
CA LYS A 299 -24.23 20.45 16.46
C LYS A 299 -23.60 19.16 16.94
N GLY A 300 -23.39 18.24 16.02
CA GLY A 300 -22.66 17.01 16.27
C GLY A 300 -21.67 16.69 15.16
N THR A 301 -20.54 16.08 15.52
CA THR A 301 -19.51 15.66 14.55
C THR A 301 -18.75 14.45 15.08
N ALA A 302 -18.13 13.69 14.18
CA ALA A 302 -17.22 12.59 14.49
C ALA A 302 -16.02 12.62 13.56
N LYS A 303 -14.83 12.41 14.12
CA LYS A 303 -13.56 12.58 13.41
C LYS A 303 -12.44 11.73 14.01
N THR A 304 -11.50 11.39 13.14
CA THR A 304 -10.19 10.84 13.50
C THR A 304 -9.27 12.03 13.80
N GLY A 305 -8.84 12.20 15.06
CA GLY A 305 -8.06 13.33 15.57
C GLY A 305 -8.76 14.12 16.69
N THR A 306 -7.98 14.80 17.53
CA THR A 306 -8.50 15.70 18.59
C THR A 306 -8.67 17.12 18.05
N GLY A 307 -9.81 17.76 18.30
CA GLY A 307 -10.00 19.19 17.95
C GLY A 307 -9.78 19.48 16.45
N SER A 308 -8.89 20.42 16.13
CA SER A 308 -8.42 20.71 14.76
C SER A 308 -7.23 19.85 14.31
N GLY A 309 -6.72 18.97 15.19
CA GLY A 309 -5.54 18.17 14.97
C GLY A 309 -5.79 16.99 14.02
N SER A 310 -5.03 16.94 12.93
CA SER A 310 -5.06 15.87 11.93
C SER A 310 -4.02 14.78 12.19
N GLU A 311 -3.54 14.64 13.43
CA GLU A 311 -2.41 13.75 13.76
C GLU A 311 -2.82 12.29 13.89
N GLY A 312 -4.13 11.98 13.82
CA GLY A 312 -4.64 10.62 13.86
C GLY A 312 -4.46 9.91 15.21
N LYS A 313 -4.23 10.65 16.30
CA LYS A 313 -3.98 10.07 17.64
C LYS A 313 -5.22 9.51 18.32
N SER A 314 -6.40 9.97 17.93
CA SER A 314 -7.66 9.61 18.56
C SER A 314 -8.77 9.44 17.53
N ILE A 315 -9.88 8.88 17.96
CA ILE A 315 -11.17 8.99 17.27
C ILE A 315 -12.14 9.59 18.26
N SER A 316 -12.80 10.68 17.88
CA SER A 316 -13.69 11.41 18.78
C SER A 316 -14.99 11.77 18.07
N ALA A 317 -16.08 11.71 18.83
CA ALA A 317 -17.35 12.29 18.44
C ALA A 317 -17.88 13.18 19.56
N SER A 318 -18.56 14.25 19.17
CA SER A 318 -19.24 15.13 20.11
C SER A 318 -20.62 15.51 19.60
N GLU A 319 -21.51 15.75 20.57
CA GLU A 319 -22.83 16.37 20.42
C GLU A 319 -22.88 17.56 21.35
N GLN A 320 -23.49 18.66 20.92
CA GLN A 320 -23.73 19.82 21.79
C GLN A 320 -24.94 20.61 21.34
N GLY A 321 -25.51 21.40 22.24
CA GLY A 321 -26.62 22.31 21.94
C GLY A 321 -27.12 23.02 23.19
N LEU A 322 -28.22 23.74 23.06
CA LEU A 322 -28.90 24.40 24.18
C LEU A 322 -30.26 23.76 24.42
N MET A 323 -30.56 23.44 25.67
CA MET A 323 -31.89 23.01 26.12
C MET A 323 -32.65 24.21 26.65
N PHE A 324 -33.91 24.35 26.24
CA PHE A 324 -34.82 25.37 26.76
C PHE A 324 -36.11 24.71 27.24
N ASN A 325 -36.60 25.16 28.39
CA ASN A 325 -37.81 24.67 29.00
C ASN A 325 -38.61 25.87 29.50
N GLN A 326 -39.89 25.90 29.17
CA GLN A 326 -40.88 26.84 29.68
C GLN A 326 -42.09 26.03 30.12
N TRP A 327 -42.60 26.31 31.31
CA TRP A 327 -43.72 25.57 31.87
C TRP A 327 -44.58 26.51 32.72
N LYS A 328 -45.88 26.57 32.40
CA LYS A 328 -46.80 27.57 32.98
C LYS A 328 -46.22 28.99 32.83
N ASP A 329 -46.12 29.72 33.94
CA ASP A 329 -45.63 31.09 34.03
C ASP A 329 -44.09 31.14 34.21
N GLY A 330 -43.46 30.00 34.50
CA GLY A 330 -42.02 29.88 34.68
C GLY A 330 -41.27 29.69 33.37
N ILE A 331 -40.20 30.48 33.20
CA ILE A 331 -39.31 30.43 32.04
C ILE A 331 -37.93 29.97 32.51
N GLY A 332 -37.48 28.81 32.04
CA GLY A 332 -36.12 28.32 32.26
C GLY A 332 -35.09 29.11 31.46
N ILE A 333 -33.80 28.86 31.73
CA ILE A 333 -32.71 29.47 30.98
C ILE A 333 -32.17 28.50 29.93
N PRO A 334 -31.62 29.00 28.80
CA PRO A 334 -30.91 28.14 27.86
C PRO A 334 -29.70 27.47 28.52
N LEU A 335 -29.73 26.15 28.71
CA LEU A 335 -28.67 25.38 29.34
C LEU A 335 -27.91 24.54 28.31
N ARG A 336 -26.58 24.62 28.32
CA ARG A 336 -25.73 23.80 27.45
C ARG A 336 -25.81 22.33 27.82
N TYR A 337 -26.11 21.49 26.84
CA TYR A 337 -25.87 20.05 26.90
C TYR A 337 -24.71 19.71 25.97
N SER A 338 -23.93 18.70 26.33
CA SER A 338 -22.89 18.15 25.46
C SER A 338 -22.62 16.70 25.80
N ALA A 339 -22.37 15.88 24.79
CA ALA A 339 -21.79 14.56 24.93
C ALA A 339 -20.50 14.47 24.09
N THR A 340 -19.48 13.76 24.57
CA THR A 340 -18.21 13.54 23.90
C THR A 340 -17.72 12.15 24.25
N VAL A 341 -17.37 11.39 23.21
CA VAL A 341 -16.87 10.02 23.27
C VAL A 341 -15.59 9.99 22.48
N THR A 342 -14.48 9.60 23.10
CA THR A 342 -13.16 9.57 22.44
C THR A 342 -12.43 8.27 22.73
N SER A 343 -11.93 7.60 21.70
CA SER A 343 -10.88 6.57 21.78
C SER A 343 -9.49 7.21 21.64
N GLU A 344 -8.58 6.97 22.57
CA GLU A 344 -7.18 7.43 22.47
C GLU A 344 -6.22 6.56 23.28
N GLY A 345 -5.16 6.09 22.63
CA GLY A 345 -4.16 5.22 23.24
C GLY A 345 -4.80 3.94 23.79
N ASN A 346 -4.49 3.61 25.04
CA ASN A 346 -5.01 2.40 25.69
C ASN A 346 -6.40 2.57 26.31
N ASN A 347 -6.99 3.79 26.27
CA ASN A 347 -8.21 4.13 26.99
C ASN A 347 -9.20 4.88 26.08
N GLY A 348 -10.33 5.29 26.67
CA GLY A 348 -11.24 6.27 26.09
C GLY A 348 -11.57 7.37 27.11
N SER A 349 -12.04 8.52 26.62
CA SER A 349 -12.57 9.60 27.45
C SER A 349 -14.03 9.91 27.13
N HIS A 350 -14.79 10.23 28.18
CA HIS A 350 -16.24 10.32 28.18
C HIS A 350 -16.70 11.54 28.95
N SER A 351 -17.58 12.31 28.33
CA SER A 351 -18.29 13.39 29.01
C SER A 351 -19.71 13.48 28.42
N PRO A 352 -20.79 13.40 29.22
CA PRO A 352 -20.81 13.17 30.66
C PRO A 352 -20.51 11.70 31.00
N GLY A 353 -19.83 11.44 32.11
CA GLY A 353 -19.45 10.07 32.53
C GLY A 353 -20.63 9.17 32.95
N GLY A 354 -21.85 9.70 32.99
CA GLY A 354 -23.06 8.96 33.38
C GLY A 354 -23.55 7.96 32.32
N ALA A 355 -23.33 8.23 31.04
CA ALA A 355 -23.95 7.51 29.92
C ALA A 355 -23.14 6.34 29.39
N HIS A 356 -21.81 6.37 29.52
CA HIS A 356 -20.91 5.38 28.95
C HIS A 356 -19.66 5.23 29.82
N THR A 357 -19.19 3.99 30.00
CA THR A 357 -18.04 3.66 30.87
C THR A 357 -17.04 2.69 30.23
N GLY A 358 -17.29 2.27 28.98
CA GLY A 358 -16.43 1.34 28.24
C GLY A 358 -15.03 1.90 27.96
N GLN A 359 -14.05 1.00 27.97
CA GLN A 359 -12.70 1.25 27.48
C GLN A 359 -12.56 0.74 26.05
N HIS A 360 -12.36 1.66 25.11
CA HIS A 360 -12.22 1.38 23.69
C HIS A 360 -10.89 2.01 23.21
N PRO A 361 -9.79 1.23 23.25
CA PRO A 361 -8.48 1.74 22.86
C PRO A 361 -8.44 2.08 21.36
N PHE A 362 -7.54 2.99 21.01
CA PHE A 362 -7.18 3.29 19.64
C PHE A 362 -5.71 3.70 19.62
N GLU A 363 -4.87 2.87 19.01
CA GLU A 363 -3.42 3.03 19.07
C GLU A 363 -2.91 4.27 18.32
N GLY A 364 -3.76 4.87 17.47
CA GLY A 364 -3.43 6.02 16.63
C GLY A 364 -2.97 5.60 15.23
N VAL A 365 -3.29 6.40 14.22
CA VAL A 365 -2.90 6.15 12.83
C VAL A 365 -1.38 6.27 12.68
N ASN A 366 -0.72 5.19 12.24
CA ASN A 366 0.74 5.15 12.04
C ASN A 366 1.55 5.56 13.28
N ALA A 367 1.14 5.06 14.45
CA ALA A 367 1.72 5.44 15.74
C ALA A 367 3.14 4.91 15.99
N LYS A 368 3.57 3.89 15.23
CA LYS A 368 4.90 3.28 15.31
C LYS A 368 5.65 3.41 13.98
N ALA A 369 6.96 3.17 13.99
CA ALA A 369 7.73 3.08 12.76
C ALA A 369 7.22 1.92 11.89
N LEU A 370 7.19 2.10 10.57
CA LEU A 370 6.59 1.16 9.62
C LEU A 370 7.13 -0.27 9.77
N THR A 371 8.43 -0.43 10.02
CA THR A 371 9.08 -1.73 10.22
C THR A 371 8.77 -2.41 11.55
N SER A 372 8.22 -1.67 12.52
CA SER A 372 7.90 -2.13 13.88
C SER A 372 6.40 -2.29 14.15
N CYS A 373 5.56 -2.00 13.16
CA CYS A 373 4.12 -1.79 13.33
C CYS A 373 3.24 -2.98 12.89
N THR A 374 3.85 -4.14 12.63
CA THR A 374 3.14 -5.32 12.10
C THR A 374 2.25 -6.03 13.13
N ALA A 375 2.42 -5.75 14.42
CA ALA A 375 1.68 -6.38 15.52
C ALA A 375 0.88 -5.38 16.38
N GLY A 376 0.75 -4.13 15.90
CA GLY A 376 0.04 -3.05 16.56
C GLY A 376 0.64 -1.70 16.17
N GLY A 377 -0.21 -0.72 15.93
CA GLY A 377 0.12 0.68 15.69
C GLY A 377 -0.58 1.26 14.47
N ASN A 378 -1.53 0.52 13.88
CA ASN A 378 -2.44 1.01 12.86
C ASN A 378 -1.70 1.66 11.66
N CYS A 379 -0.66 0.98 11.17
CA CYS A 379 0.17 1.48 10.07
C CYS A 379 -0.38 1.12 8.69
N PHE A 380 0.22 1.71 7.66
CA PHE A 380 -0.15 1.51 6.27
C PHE A 380 1.03 1.81 5.35
N MET A 381 1.04 1.22 4.15
CA MET A 381 2.08 1.46 3.14
C MET A 381 1.70 2.62 2.22
N LYS A 382 2.38 3.75 2.37
CA LYS A 382 2.26 4.93 1.50
C LYS A 382 3.35 4.90 0.43
N PHE A 383 3.04 5.27 -0.81
CA PHE A 383 4.08 5.43 -1.83
C PHE A 383 4.96 6.66 -1.57
N ARG A 384 6.25 6.52 -1.88
CA ARG A 384 7.20 7.63 -1.84
C ARG A 384 7.07 8.45 -3.12
N ALA A 385 6.71 9.73 -2.97
CA ALA A 385 6.79 10.67 -4.06
C ALA A 385 8.25 11.06 -4.31
N ASN A 386 8.67 11.03 -5.58
CA ASN A 386 9.95 11.56 -6.02
C ASN A 386 9.72 12.20 -7.39
N ASP A 387 10.02 13.48 -7.55
CA ASP A 387 9.79 14.27 -8.76
C ASP A 387 11.01 14.33 -9.69
N ASP A 388 12.10 13.65 -9.33
CA ASP A 388 13.31 13.57 -10.14
C ASP A 388 13.08 12.73 -11.42
N ALA A 389 13.27 13.38 -12.57
CA ALA A 389 13.14 12.77 -13.88
C ALA A 389 14.20 11.70 -14.15
N ASP A 390 15.42 11.85 -13.60
CA ASP A 390 16.50 10.87 -13.75
C ASP A 390 16.24 9.58 -12.93
N ARG A 391 15.24 9.64 -12.04
CA ARG A 391 14.72 8.57 -11.20
C ARG A 391 13.35 8.07 -11.68
N ASP A 392 12.94 8.40 -12.91
CA ASP A 392 11.63 8.07 -13.49
C ASP A 392 10.45 8.51 -12.61
N PHE A 393 10.56 9.67 -11.95
CA PHE A 393 9.51 10.21 -11.06
C PHE A 393 9.09 9.23 -9.95
N GLY A 394 10.08 8.52 -9.37
CA GLY A 394 9.86 7.59 -8.25
C GLY A 394 9.26 6.24 -8.63
N GLN A 395 9.19 5.94 -9.93
CA GLN A 395 8.76 4.64 -10.45
C GLN A 395 9.89 3.62 -10.29
N PRO A 396 9.68 2.51 -9.56
CA PRO A 396 10.77 1.59 -9.29
C PRO A 396 11.14 0.77 -10.53
N ARG A 397 12.43 0.45 -10.60
CA ARG A 397 13.04 -0.29 -11.69
C ARG A 397 13.35 -1.70 -11.24
N THR A 398 13.20 -2.64 -12.16
CA THR A 398 13.48 -4.04 -11.92
C THR A 398 14.46 -4.54 -12.96
N TYR A 399 15.52 -5.17 -12.50
CA TYR A 399 16.66 -5.54 -13.32
C TYR A 399 16.85 -7.07 -13.37
N SER A 400 17.32 -7.56 -14.50
CA SER A 400 17.77 -8.95 -14.67
C SER A 400 19.19 -8.97 -15.22
N TYR A 401 20.06 -9.76 -14.57
CA TYR A 401 21.34 -10.18 -15.11
C TYR A 401 21.50 -11.67 -14.86
N VAL A 402 21.62 -12.42 -15.94
CA VAL A 402 21.75 -13.89 -15.93
C VAL A 402 22.85 -14.29 -16.90
N THR A 403 23.55 -15.37 -16.60
CA THR A 403 24.63 -15.90 -17.44
C THR A 403 24.35 -17.35 -17.80
N LYS A 404 24.92 -17.82 -18.91
CA LYS A 404 24.80 -19.20 -19.34
C LYS A 404 26.03 -19.63 -20.12
N GLN A 405 26.53 -20.82 -19.83
CA GLN A 405 27.51 -21.48 -20.69
C GLN A 405 26.82 -21.97 -21.96
N PHE A 406 27.30 -21.51 -23.11
CA PHE A 406 26.72 -21.91 -24.41
C PHE A 406 27.29 -23.22 -24.92
N ARG A 407 28.45 -23.62 -24.38
CA ARG A 407 29.14 -24.86 -24.73
C ARG A 407 28.73 -25.97 -23.80
N VAL A 408 28.47 -27.13 -24.38
CA VAL A 408 28.09 -28.36 -23.69
C VAL A 408 29.33 -29.05 -23.11
N GLY A 409 30.51 -28.88 -23.75
CA GLY A 409 31.78 -29.42 -23.27
C GLY A 409 31.88 -30.95 -23.29
N ASN A 410 30.89 -31.63 -23.87
CA ASN A 410 30.77 -33.09 -23.92
C ASN A 410 30.57 -33.55 -25.37
N LYS A 411 31.64 -34.06 -26.01
CA LYS A 411 31.65 -34.46 -27.42
C LYS A 411 30.54 -35.47 -27.81
N PRO A 412 30.26 -36.54 -27.03
CA PRO A 412 29.11 -37.41 -27.28
C PRO A 412 27.75 -36.70 -27.35
N LYS A 413 27.56 -35.63 -26.56
CA LYS A 413 26.30 -34.85 -26.53
C LYS A 413 26.27 -33.69 -27.51
N ALA A 414 27.45 -33.18 -27.89
CA ALA A 414 27.63 -32.07 -28.82
C ALA A 414 28.75 -32.40 -29.84
N PRO A 415 28.51 -33.31 -30.80
CA PRO A 415 29.51 -33.75 -31.78
C PRO A 415 29.99 -32.63 -32.72
N TRP A 416 29.26 -31.52 -32.78
CA TRP A 416 29.66 -30.32 -33.52
C TRP A 416 30.77 -29.52 -32.83
N GLU A 417 31.00 -29.68 -31.51
CA GLU A 417 32.10 -29.01 -30.82
C GLU A 417 33.45 -29.66 -31.17
N LEU A 418 34.34 -28.90 -31.81
CA LEU A 418 35.65 -29.38 -32.29
C LEU A 418 36.52 -29.97 -31.15
N ASN A 419 36.55 -29.29 -30.00
CA ASN A 419 37.22 -29.75 -28.78
C ASN A 419 36.61 -29.09 -27.54
N SER A 420 37.03 -29.53 -26.35
CA SER A 420 36.54 -28.99 -25.08
C SER A 420 36.91 -27.52 -24.84
N SER A 421 37.92 -26.98 -25.53
CA SER A 421 38.32 -25.57 -25.37
C SER A 421 37.72 -24.61 -26.41
N GLY A 422 37.05 -25.12 -27.46
CA GLY A 422 36.53 -24.29 -28.56
C GLY A 422 37.64 -23.54 -29.33
N THR A 423 38.90 -23.94 -29.17
CA THR A 423 40.07 -23.26 -29.75
C THR A 423 40.83 -24.19 -30.67
N VAL A 424 41.16 -23.75 -31.87
CA VAL A 424 42.13 -24.44 -32.72
C VAL A 424 43.43 -23.67 -32.67
N LYS A 425 44.51 -24.37 -32.32
CA LYS A 425 45.88 -23.83 -32.35
C LYS A 425 46.53 -24.28 -33.66
N PHE A 426 47.06 -23.33 -34.41
CA PHE A 426 47.84 -23.55 -35.60
C PHE A 426 49.28 -23.16 -35.31
N SER A 427 50.22 -24.02 -35.70
CA SER A 427 51.65 -23.71 -35.68
C SER A 427 52.21 -23.83 -37.09
N ASN A 428 52.91 -22.80 -37.56
CA ASN A 428 53.66 -22.82 -38.80
C ASN A 428 55.05 -22.21 -38.58
N GLY A 429 56.07 -23.04 -38.45
CA GLY A 429 57.40 -22.62 -38.00
C GLY A 429 57.32 -21.98 -36.61
N ASP A 430 57.88 -20.77 -36.48
CA ASP A 430 57.86 -19.99 -35.22
C ASP A 430 56.52 -19.28 -34.95
N THR A 431 55.56 -19.36 -35.88
CA THR A 431 54.29 -18.64 -35.75
C THR A 431 53.22 -19.53 -35.12
N ASN A 432 52.80 -19.19 -33.90
CA ASN A 432 51.68 -19.82 -33.22
C ASN A 432 50.44 -18.92 -33.28
N ALA A 433 49.35 -19.41 -33.86
CA ALA A 433 48.06 -18.72 -33.89
C ALA A 433 47.01 -19.54 -33.14
N THR A 434 46.24 -18.89 -32.26
CA THR A 434 45.09 -19.51 -31.59
C THR A 434 43.81 -18.89 -32.14
N LEU A 435 42.97 -19.70 -32.75
CA LEU A 435 41.65 -19.29 -33.23
C LEU A 435 40.60 -19.80 -32.25
N LYS A 436 39.89 -18.89 -31.58
CA LYS A 436 38.73 -19.20 -30.74
C LYS A 436 37.48 -19.18 -31.61
N LEU A 437 36.77 -20.30 -31.66
CA LEU A 437 35.74 -20.57 -32.67
C LEU A 437 34.30 -20.43 -32.14
N ALA A 438 34.12 -20.24 -30.83
CA ALA A 438 32.81 -19.98 -30.22
C ALA A 438 32.95 -19.21 -28.90
N ALA A 439 31.89 -18.47 -28.55
CA ALA A 439 31.72 -17.92 -27.21
C ALA A 439 31.47 -19.06 -26.20
N ASP A 440 32.13 -19.01 -25.06
CA ASP A 440 32.09 -20.07 -24.04
C ASP A 440 30.91 -19.84 -23.06
N GLU A 441 30.69 -18.56 -22.72
CA GLU A 441 29.62 -18.08 -21.86
C GLU A 441 29.02 -16.81 -22.47
N GLY A 442 27.75 -16.56 -22.20
CA GLY A 442 27.09 -15.29 -22.47
C GLY A 442 26.34 -14.76 -21.26
N ALA A 443 26.02 -13.47 -21.31
CA ALA A 443 25.21 -12.78 -20.33
C ALA A 443 23.97 -12.18 -21.02
N GLY A 444 22.82 -12.27 -20.36
CA GLY A 444 21.60 -11.55 -20.68
C GLY A 444 21.40 -10.42 -19.67
N LEU A 445 21.04 -9.24 -20.17
CA LEU A 445 20.84 -8.03 -19.38
C LEU A 445 19.49 -7.41 -19.78
N SER A 446 18.63 -7.13 -18.80
CA SER A 446 17.32 -6.52 -19.07
C SER A 446 16.87 -5.59 -17.95
N LYS A 447 16.08 -4.58 -18.30
CA LYS A 447 15.41 -3.69 -17.36
C LYS A 447 13.92 -3.63 -17.66
N ALA A 448 13.14 -3.66 -16.60
CA ALA A 448 11.73 -3.33 -16.59
C ALA A 448 11.50 -2.15 -15.63
N ILE A 449 10.37 -1.48 -15.82
CA ILE A 449 9.91 -0.43 -14.92
C ILE A 449 8.48 -0.71 -14.49
N VAL A 450 8.20 -0.43 -13.23
CA VAL A 450 6.86 -0.45 -12.67
C VAL A 450 6.35 0.97 -12.62
N TYR A 451 5.35 1.27 -13.43
CA TYR A 451 4.90 2.63 -13.67
C TYR A 451 3.46 2.86 -13.25
N TYR A 452 3.23 4.07 -12.73
CA TYR A 452 1.91 4.67 -12.60
C TYR A 452 1.78 5.76 -13.67
N HIS A 453 0.62 5.84 -14.31
CA HIS A 453 0.34 6.87 -15.30
C HIS A 453 -1.10 7.33 -15.18
N ARG A 454 -1.28 8.61 -14.87
CA ARG A 454 -2.59 9.26 -14.97
C ARG A 454 -2.82 9.70 -16.42
N LEU A 455 -4.03 9.48 -16.94
CA LEU A 455 -4.38 9.97 -18.28
C LEU A 455 -4.41 11.51 -18.28
N GLY A 456 -3.72 12.14 -19.23
CA GLY A 456 -3.69 13.59 -19.43
C GLY A 456 -2.30 14.19 -19.65
N ALA A 457 -2.24 15.48 -19.99
CA ALA A 457 -0.98 16.20 -20.14
C ALA A 457 -0.21 16.23 -18.80
N GLY A 458 1.06 15.83 -18.82
CA GLY A 458 1.89 15.77 -17.61
C GLY A 458 1.62 14.57 -16.69
N GLY A 459 0.73 13.65 -17.07
CA GLY A 459 0.34 12.50 -16.23
C GLY A 459 1.44 11.46 -15.94
N TRP A 460 2.56 11.52 -16.66
CA TRP A 460 3.79 10.76 -16.35
C TRP A 460 4.65 11.38 -15.24
N ARG A 461 4.43 12.66 -14.92
CA ARG A 461 5.19 13.42 -13.91
C ARG A 461 4.52 13.40 -12.53
N GLU A 462 3.26 12.99 -12.46
CA GLU A 462 2.51 12.97 -11.20
C GLU A 462 2.98 11.77 -10.36
N PRO A 463 3.57 12.02 -9.17
CA PRO A 463 3.98 10.93 -8.29
C PRO A 463 2.74 10.18 -7.76
N PRO A 464 2.87 8.88 -7.48
CA PRO A 464 1.76 8.07 -6.97
C PRO A 464 1.29 8.57 -5.59
N ASN A 465 -0.03 8.69 -5.42
CA ASN A 465 -0.65 9.02 -4.13
C ASN A 465 -1.12 7.75 -3.40
N LEU A 466 -1.57 7.90 -2.14
CA LEU A 466 -1.97 6.80 -1.25
C LEU A 466 -2.90 5.74 -1.86
N PHE A 467 -3.69 6.08 -2.89
CA PHE A 467 -4.71 5.22 -3.49
C PHE A 467 -4.52 4.93 -4.97
N ALA A 468 -3.44 5.40 -5.59
CA ALA A 468 -3.18 5.20 -7.01
C ALA A 468 -3.16 3.69 -7.36
N PRO A 469 -4.24 3.12 -7.92
CA PRO A 469 -4.50 1.68 -7.85
C PRO A 469 -4.08 0.94 -9.12
N TYR A 470 -3.22 1.54 -9.94
CA TYR A 470 -3.03 1.07 -11.30
C TYR A 470 -1.59 1.13 -11.78
N TRP A 471 -0.74 0.50 -10.99
CA TRP A 471 0.63 0.15 -11.34
C TRP A 471 0.65 -0.92 -12.41
N ARG A 472 1.49 -0.72 -13.43
CA ARG A 472 1.72 -1.62 -14.56
C ARG A 472 3.21 -1.87 -14.70
N ALA A 473 3.57 -2.95 -15.40
CA ALA A 473 4.95 -3.25 -15.75
C ALA A 473 5.17 -3.09 -17.26
N LYS A 474 6.38 -2.70 -17.66
CA LYS A 474 6.84 -2.78 -19.06
C LYS A 474 8.35 -3.01 -19.08
N LEU A 475 8.85 -3.60 -20.17
CA LEU A 475 10.28 -3.53 -20.49
C LEU A 475 10.67 -2.08 -20.76
N HIS A 476 11.88 -1.72 -20.35
CA HIS A 476 12.33 -0.34 -20.35
C HIS A 476 13.82 -0.24 -20.72
N PRO A 477 14.20 0.58 -21.72
CA PRO A 477 15.58 0.66 -22.20
C PRO A 477 16.52 1.25 -21.16
N PHE A 478 17.78 0.85 -21.18
CA PHE A 478 18.80 1.39 -20.28
C PHE A 478 19.28 2.76 -20.73
N THR A 479 19.62 3.61 -19.75
CA THR A 479 20.61 4.65 -20.01
C THR A 479 22.01 4.04 -19.94
N GLN A 480 22.98 4.64 -20.64
CA GLN A 480 24.37 4.17 -20.64
C GLN A 480 24.93 4.05 -19.21
N ARG A 481 24.63 5.03 -18.35
CA ARG A 481 25.00 5.03 -16.93
C ARG A 481 24.40 3.85 -16.17
N GLN A 482 23.09 3.60 -16.31
CA GLN A 482 22.41 2.49 -15.63
C GLN A 482 22.94 1.12 -16.07
N ALA A 483 23.18 0.93 -17.37
CA ALA A 483 23.76 -0.31 -17.87
C ALA A 483 25.17 -0.54 -17.31
N SER A 484 26.00 0.50 -17.28
CA SER A 484 27.34 0.42 -16.66
C SER A 484 27.28 0.10 -15.17
N GLU A 485 26.44 0.80 -14.40
CA GLU A 485 26.27 0.58 -12.96
C GLU A 485 25.84 -0.86 -12.67
N LEU A 486 24.87 -1.38 -13.44
CA LEU A 486 24.40 -2.74 -13.28
C LEU A 486 25.46 -3.77 -13.64
N LEU A 487 26.15 -3.60 -14.76
CA LEU A 487 27.21 -4.51 -15.20
C LEU A 487 28.36 -4.54 -14.19
N SER A 488 28.76 -3.39 -13.64
CA SER A 488 29.74 -3.31 -12.56
C SER A 488 29.26 -4.06 -11.31
N ALA A 489 28.01 -3.86 -10.90
CA ALA A 489 27.44 -4.57 -9.75
C ALA A 489 27.34 -6.09 -9.98
N ALA A 490 27.09 -6.52 -11.22
CA ALA A 490 27.08 -7.91 -11.62
C ALA A 490 28.48 -8.55 -11.70
N GLY A 491 29.55 -7.78 -11.52
CA GLY A 491 30.93 -8.24 -11.61
C GLY A 491 31.50 -8.27 -13.03
N ASN A 492 30.82 -7.69 -14.01
CA ASN A 492 31.23 -7.65 -15.41
C ASN A 492 31.84 -6.28 -15.76
N SER A 493 33.02 -6.01 -15.20
CA SER A 493 33.69 -4.71 -15.34
C SER A 493 34.12 -4.40 -16.79
N ASP A 494 34.50 -5.41 -17.57
CA ASP A 494 34.85 -5.25 -18.98
C ASP A 494 33.66 -4.77 -19.80
N ALA A 495 32.48 -5.39 -19.61
CA ALA A 495 31.26 -4.94 -20.27
C ALA A 495 30.85 -3.54 -19.82
N ALA A 496 31.03 -3.19 -18.54
CA ALA A 496 30.75 -1.84 -18.04
C ALA A 496 31.64 -0.77 -18.72
N GLN A 497 32.94 -1.07 -18.90
CA GLN A 497 33.86 -0.19 -19.63
C GLN A 497 33.52 -0.08 -21.12
N LEU A 498 33.09 -1.18 -21.75
CA LEU A 498 32.62 -1.16 -23.13
C LEU A 498 31.39 -0.28 -23.32
N VAL A 499 30.41 -0.39 -22.42
CA VAL A 499 29.20 0.44 -22.47
C VAL A 499 29.53 1.92 -22.31
N THR A 500 30.48 2.29 -21.46
CA THR A 500 30.88 3.69 -21.26
C THR A 500 31.74 4.27 -22.38
N SER A 501 32.54 3.44 -23.06
CA SER A 501 33.44 3.88 -24.15
C SER A 501 32.79 3.96 -25.52
N ALA A 502 31.59 3.40 -25.71
CA ALA A 502 30.87 3.39 -26.99
C ALA A 502 29.59 4.26 -26.94
N PRO A 503 29.69 5.58 -27.21
CA PRO A 503 28.52 6.45 -27.26
C PRO A 503 27.57 6.03 -28.41
N GLY A 504 26.29 5.82 -28.09
CA GLY A 504 25.25 5.46 -29.07
C GLY A 504 24.78 4.00 -29.06
N LEU A 505 25.30 3.15 -28.16
CA LEU A 505 24.73 1.83 -27.92
C LEU A 505 23.33 1.96 -27.31
N SER A 506 22.30 1.63 -28.11
CA SER A 506 20.95 1.37 -27.61
C SER A 506 20.96 0.03 -26.88
N LEU A 507 20.81 0.06 -25.55
CA LEU A 507 20.73 -1.13 -24.68
C LEU A 507 19.33 -1.30 -24.10
#